data_AF-A0A427XJG8-F1
#
_entry.id   AF-A0A427XJG8-F1
#
_cell.length_a   1.000
_cell.length_b   1.000
_cell.length_c   1.000
_cell.angle_alpha   90.00
_cell.angle_beta   90.00
_cell.angle_gamma   90.00
#
_symmetry.space_group_name_H-M   'P 1'
#
loop_
_entity.id
_entity.type
_entity.pdbx_description
1 polymer ?
#
loop_
_entity_poly.entity_id
_entity_poly.type
_entity_poly.pdbx_seq_one_letter_code
_entity_poly.pdbx_strand_id
1 'polypeptide(L)'
;MRPTFSLQGASRLPLTTKRGNKDYYKGTRQAYVPGQPGRRTGVPGHHVIRGKAKFRVEDEKVRFYVGPGAEAFENTTLKPYVSTFMSINLPSLGTFGPMAPKGVTEHTFSKWYQGLSVVERNALIQHQRSTWYSNLVGTKRFAGPKYQPSKKELAARAAEAKALEREQRKIDADVTNNTTTTTRPTV
;
A
#
# COMPACT_ATOMS: atom_id res chain seq x y z
N MET A 1 -47.37 -3.10 10.69
CA MET A 1 -46.83 -2.80 9.35
C MET A 1 -45.93 -3.95 8.91
N ARG A 2 -46.30 -4.71 7.89
CA ARG A 2 -45.41 -5.72 7.29
C ARG A 2 -44.62 -5.02 6.16
N PRO A 3 -43.29 -5.15 6.09
CA PRO A 3 -42.51 -4.49 5.05
C PRO A 3 -42.89 -5.06 3.68
N THR A 4 -43.42 -4.20 2.80
CA THR A 4 -43.60 -4.47 1.38
C THR A 4 -42.26 -4.34 0.67
N PHE A 5 -41.79 -5.40 0.02
CA PHE A 5 -40.59 -5.34 -0.82
C PHE A 5 -40.86 -4.46 -2.04
N SER A 6 -40.02 -3.45 -2.23
CA SER A 6 -40.03 -2.56 -3.39
C SER A 6 -39.76 -3.35 -4.69
N LEU A 7 -40.81 -3.58 -5.47
CA LEU A 7 -40.76 -3.99 -6.87
C LEU A 7 -40.28 -2.81 -7.72
N GLN A 8 -38.98 -2.71 -8.03
CA GLN A 8 -38.53 -1.91 -9.16
C GLN A 8 -37.43 -2.64 -9.96
N GLY A 9 -37.86 -3.28 -11.05
CA GLY A 9 -37.02 -3.67 -12.19
C GLY A 9 -36.56 -5.14 -12.26
N ALA A 10 -36.25 -5.59 -13.48
CA ALA A 10 -35.52 -6.84 -13.71
C ALA A 10 -34.11 -6.73 -13.11
N SER A 11 -33.79 -7.57 -12.11
CA SER A 11 -32.48 -7.49 -11.47
C SER A 11 -31.38 -7.96 -12.44
N ARG A 12 -30.54 -7.03 -12.91
CA ARG A 12 -29.34 -7.33 -13.71
C ARG A 12 -28.10 -7.59 -12.85
N LEU A 13 -28.30 -7.97 -11.58
CA LEU A 13 -27.21 -8.24 -10.64
C LEU A 13 -26.52 -9.56 -11.01
N PRO A 14 -25.19 -9.68 -10.84
CA PRO A 14 -24.49 -10.92 -11.10
C PRO A 14 -25.00 -12.03 -10.18
N LEU A 15 -25.27 -13.20 -10.75
CA LEU A 15 -25.77 -14.34 -10.00
C LEU A 15 -24.74 -14.79 -8.95
N THR A 16 -25.18 -15.02 -7.71
CA THR A 16 -24.32 -15.49 -6.62
C THR A 16 -24.51 -16.99 -6.40
N THR A 17 -23.63 -17.62 -5.61
CA THR A 17 -23.70 -19.05 -5.27
C THR A 17 -25.00 -19.46 -4.57
N LYS A 18 -25.75 -18.51 -4.02
CA LYS A 18 -26.98 -18.74 -3.25
C LYS A 18 -28.27 -18.41 -4.01
N ARG A 19 -28.17 -17.86 -5.21
CA ARG A 19 -29.32 -17.38 -6.00
C ARG A 19 -29.70 -18.29 -7.17
N GLY A 20 -28.89 -19.31 -7.48
CA GLY A 20 -29.18 -20.27 -8.54
C GLY A 20 -29.91 -21.52 -8.05
N ASN A 21 -30.40 -22.35 -8.99
CA ASN A 21 -31.01 -23.64 -8.71
C ASN A 21 -29.96 -24.72 -8.37
N LYS A 22 -30.39 -25.95 -8.05
CA LYS A 22 -29.55 -27.09 -7.65
C LYS A 22 -28.38 -27.39 -8.61
N ASP A 23 -28.58 -27.20 -9.91
CA ASP A 23 -27.57 -27.49 -10.93
C ASP A 23 -26.61 -26.31 -11.17
N TYR A 24 -26.89 -25.14 -10.58
CA TYR A 24 -26.05 -23.96 -10.72
C TYR A 24 -24.89 -24.02 -9.73
N TYR A 25 -23.70 -24.37 -10.24
CA TYR A 25 -22.46 -24.25 -9.48
C TYR A 25 -21.69 -22.99 -9.90
N LYS A 26 -21.35 -22.16 -8.91
CA LYS A 26 -20.41 -21.05 -9.07
C LYS A 26 -19.26 -21.18 -8.08
N GLY A 27 -18.02 -21.22 -8.57
CA GLY A 27 -16.84 -21.29 -7.72
C GLY A 27 -16.60 -19.99 -6.92
N THR A 28 -15.99 -20.11 -5.74
CA THR A 28 -15.70 -18.98 -4.82
C THR A 28 -14.27 -18.45 -4.95
N ARG A 29 -13.63 -18.62 -6.11
CA ARG A 29 -12.24 -18.18 -6.35
C ARG A 29 -11.20 -18.77 -5.39
N GLN A 30 -11.46 -19.94 -4.79
CA GLN A 30 -10.49 -20.62 -3.92
C GLN A 30 -9.13 -20.86 -4.59
N ALA A 31 -9.10 -21.04 -5.91
CA ALA A 31 -7.88 -21.21 -6.69
C ALA A 31 -7.01 -19.94 -6.85
N TYR A 32 -7.45 -18.77 -6.35
CA TYR A 32 -6.67 -17.52 -6.45
C TYR A 32 -5.69 -17.39 -5.28
N VAL A 33 -4.46 -16.96 -5.56
CA VAL A 33 -3.42 -16.75 -4.55
C VAL A 33 -3.77 -15.50 -3.72
N PRO A 34 -3.82 -15.58 -2.38
CA PRO A 34 -4.05 -14.41 -1.56
C PRO A 34 -2.88 -13.42 -1.69
N GLY A 35 -3.19 -12.12 -1.74
CA GLY A 35 -2.19 -11.05 -1.83
C GLY A 35 -1.56 -10.82 -3.21
N GLN A 36 -1.78 -11.70 -4.19
CA GLN A 36 -1.26 -11.51 -5.55
C GLN A 36 -2.39 -11.37 -6.59
N PRO A 37 -2.60 -10.17 -7.16
CA PRO A 37 -3.64 -9.94 -8.16
C PRO A 37 -3.46 -10.86 -9.38
N GLY A 38 -4.54 -11.52 -9.80
CA GLY A 38 -4.59 -12.27 -11.05
C GLY A 38 -3.89 -13.63 -11.05
N ARG A 39 -3.08 -13.98 -10.05
CA ARG A 39 -2.40 -15.29 -10.01
C ARG A 39 -3.33 -16.39 -9.51
N ARG A 40 -3.51 -17.42 -10.32
CA ARG A 40 -4.33 -18.61 -10.01
C ARG A 40 -3.41 -19.82 -9.92
N THR A 41 -3.60 -20.63 -8.88
CA THR A 41 -2.84 -21.87 -8.66
C THR A 41 -3.53 -23.09 -9.26
N GLY A 42 -4.80 -22.93 -9.68
CA GLY A 42 -5.60 -24.04 -10.18
C GLY A 42 -6.35 -24.79 -9.08
N VAL A 43 -6.98 -25.89 -9.46
CA VAL A 43 -7.72 -26.79 -8.57
C VAL A 43 -6.73 -27.77 -7.90
N PRO A 44 -6.88 -28.12 -6.62
CA PRO A 44 -5.92 -28.96 -5.88
C PRO A 44 -6.02 -30.46 -6.22
N GLY A 45 -6.62 -30.83 -7.35
CA GLY A 45 -6.91 -32.22 -7.71
C GLY A 45 -7.88 -32.34 -8.86
N HIS A 46 -8.48 -33.52 -9.04
CA HIS A 46 -9.39 -33.80 -10.14
C HIS A 46 -10.63 -34.59 -9.71
N HIS A 47 -11.72 -34.42 -10.46
CA HIS A 47 -12.93 -35.23 -10.31
C HIS A 47 -12.71 -36.62 -10.88
N VAL A 48 -13.11 -37.63 -10.11
CA VAL A 48 -12.98 -39.04 -10.50
C VAL A 48 -14.31 -39.50 -11.08
N ILE A 49 -14.32 -39.88 -12.36
CA ILE A 49 -15.55 -40.26 -13.09
C ILE A 49 -16.03 -41.66 -12.64
N ARG A 50 -15.09 -42.57 -12.36
CA ARG A 50 -15.37 -43.96 -11.98
C ARG A 50 -14.61 -44.31 -10.69
N GLY A 51 -15.34 -44.75 -9.66
CA GLY A 51 -14.77 -45.11 -8.36
C GLY A 51 -15.66 -44.70 -7.18
N LYS A 52 -15.24 -45.08 -5.98
CA LYS A 52 -15.94 -44.76 -4.72
C LYS A 52 -15.76 -43.29 -4.31
N ALA A 53 -14.57 -42.72 -4.54
CA ALA A 53 -14.31 -41.31 -4.33
C ALA A 53 -14.74 -40.47 -5.55
N LYS A 54 -15.33 -39.29 -5.32
CA LYS A 54 -15.80 -38.37 -6.38
C LYS A 54 -14.80 -37.29 -6.77
N PHE A 55 -13.82 -37.04 -5.89
CA PHE A 55 -12.74 -36.09 -6.10
C PHE A 55 -11.47 -36.63 -5.44
N ARG A 56 -10.34 -36.55 -6.13
CA ARG A 56 -9.03 -36.95 -5.61
C ARG A 56 -8.15 -35.71 -5.49
N VAL A 57 -7.65 -35.48 -4.28
CA VAL A 57 -6.69 -34.40 -3.99
C VAL A 57 -5.30 -34.87 -4.42
N GLU A 58 -4.55 -34.00 -5.06
CA GLU A 58 -3.16 -34.21 -5.45
C GLU A 58 -2.28 -33.30 -4.59
N ASP A 59 -1.50 -33.87 -3.68
CA ASP A 59 -0.72 -33.12 -2.69
C ASP A 59 0.27 -32.13 -3.34
N GLU A 60 0.77 -32.45 -4.54
CA GLU A 60 1.64 -31.60 -5.34
C GLU A 60 0.97 -30.27 -5.78
N LYS A 61 -0.35 -30.27 -5.93
CA LYS A 61 -1.14 -29.09 -6.34
C LYS A 61 -1.74 -28.35 -5.15
N VAL A 62 -1.66 -28.92 -3.95
CA VAL A 62 -2.14 -28.29 -2.74
C VAL A 62 -1.20 -27.14 -2.37
N ARG A 63 -1.78 -26.00 -2.02
CA ARG A 63 -1.00 -24.87 -1.53
C ARG A 63 -0.62 -25.08 -0.08
N PHE A 64 0.65 -24.88 0.21
CA PHE A 64 1.18 -24.78 1.56
C PHE A 64 1.86 -23.42 1.73
N TYR A 65 1.77 -22.85 2.94
CA TYR A 65 2.45 -21.62 3.30
C TYR A 65 3.61 -21.99 4.22
N VAL A 66 4.83 -21.69 3.77
CA VAL A 66 6.03 -21.94 4.56
C VAL A 66 6.29 -20.72 5.42
N GLY A 67 6.18 -20.88 6.73
CA GLY A 67 6.60 -19.87 7.71
C GLY A 67 8.05 -20.12 8.15
N PRO A 68 8.78 -19.07 8.56
CA PRO A 68 9.97 -19.28 9.40
C PRO A 68 9.48 -19.94 10.70
N GLY A 69 10.14 -20.97 11.20
CA GLY A 69 9.64 -21.78 12.34
C GLY A 69 9.35 -20.98 13.61
N ALA A 70 8.76 -21.63 14.62
CA ALA A 70 8.39 -20.97 15.89
C ALA A 70 9.56 -20.23 16.55
N GLU A 71 10.74 -20.85 16.57
CA GLU A 71 11.98 -20.26 17.11
C GLU A 71 12.35 -18.95 16.43
N ALA A 72 12.11 -18.83 15.11
CA ALA A 72 12.41 -17.61 14.40
C ALA A 72 11.48 -16.48 14.87
N PHE A 73 10.19 -16.75 15.06
CA PHE A 73 9.25 -15.74 15.55
C PHE A 73 9.59 -15.26 16.97
N GLU A 74 9.95 -16.18 17.86
CA GLU A 74 10.30 -15.85 19.25
C GLU A 74 11.58 -15.01 19.35
N ASN A 75 12.56 -15.27 18.47
CA ASN A 75 13.84 -14.56 18.47
C ASN A 75 13.82 -13.28 17.62
N THR A 76 12.75 -12.99 16.87
CA THR A 76 12.69 -11.76 16.07
C THR A 76 12.43 -10.53 16.93
N THR A 77 13.24 -9.49 16.75
CA THR A 77 12.98 -8.15 17.31
C THR A 77 11.95 -7.36 16.50
N LEU A 78 11.61 -7.85 15.30
CA LEU A 78 10.69 -7.20 14.37
C LEU A 78 9.26 -7.29 14.87
N LYS A 79 8.59 -6.14 14.94
CA LYS A 79 7.16 -6.03 15.27
C LYS A 79 6.38 -5.61 14.02
N PRO A 80 5.07 -5.93 13.96
CA PRO A 80 4.22 -5.47 12.85
C PRO A 80 4.05 -3.95 12.77
N TYR A 81 4.42 -3.22 13.83
CA TYR A 81 4.30 -1.77 13.93
C TYR A 81 5.65 -1.13 14.26
N VAL A 82 5.80 0.12 13.83
CA VAL A 82 6.98 0.96 14.08
C VAL A 82 6.61 2.12 15.01
N SER A 83 7.57 2.61 15.80
CA SER A 83 7.38 3.79 16.66
C SER A 83 7.07 5.03 15.82
N THR A 84 6.08 5.81 16.22
CA THR A 84 5.68 7.08 15.58
C THR A 84 6.74 8.17 15.71
N PHE A 85 7.62 8.08 16.72
CA PHE A 85 8.66 9.08 16.97
C PHE A 85 9.91 8.89 16.09
N MET A 86 9.95 7.83 15.29
CA MET A 86 11.10 7.55 14.43
C MET A 86 10.95 8.26 13.09
N SER A 87 11.81 9.24 12.80
CA SER A 87 11.87 9.88 11.49
C SER A 87 12.29 8.86 10.44
N ILE A 88 11.42 8.60 9.45
CA ILE A 88 11.78 7.76 8.31
C ILE A 88 12.78 8.54 7.46
N ASN A 89 14.07 8.27 7.65
CA ASN A 89 15.09 8.70 6.70
C ASN A 89 14.92 7.84 5.45
N LEU A 90 14.03 8.23 4.53
CA LEU A 90 13.97 7.60 3.23
C LEU A 90 15.26 7.97 2.49
N PRO A 91 16.15 7.02 2.19
CA PRO A 91 17.27 7.33 1.31
C PRO A 91 16.70 7.81 -0.03
N SER A 92 17.17 8.96 -0.53
CA SER A 92 16.76 9.49 -1.83
C SER A 92 17.41 8.65 -2.94
N LEU A 93 16.96 7.40 -3.12
CA LEU A 93 17.39 6.59 -4.24
C LEU A 93 16.68 7.04 -5.52
N GLY A 94 17.41 6.98 -6.63
CA GLY A 94 16.93 7.39 -7.94
C GLY A 94 15.61 6.72 -8.36
N THR A 95 14.82 7.44 -9.17
CA THR A 95 13.53 6.96 -9.68
C THR A 95 13.72 5.82 -10.68
N PHE A 96 13.37 4.59 -10.29
CA PHE A 96 13.09 3.47 -11.20
C PHE A 96 11.75 3.76 -11.91
N GLY A 97 11.75 4.64 -12.91
CA GLY A 97 10.60 4.82 -13.81
C GLY A 97 10.71 3.89 -15.02
N PRO A 98 9.62 3.63 -15.76
CA PRO A 98 9.71 3.01 -17.10
C PRO A 98 10.48 3.90 -18.10
N MET A 99 10.77 5.15 -17.73
CA MET A 99 11.79 5.93 -18.39
C MET A 99 13.09 5.73 -17.63
N ALA A 100 13.98 4.96 -18.25
CA ALA A 100 15.40 5.12 -17.98
C ALA A 100 15.72 6.63 -18.07
N PRO A 101 16.58 7.18 -17.18
CA PRO A 101 17.06 8.54 -17.32
C PRO A 101 17.48 8.75 -18.79
N LYS A 102 17.10 9.86 -19.42
CA LYS A 102 17.47 10.13 -20.82
C LYS A 102 18.98 9.87 -20.98
N GLY A 103 19.34 8.83 -21.75
CA GLY A 103 20.74 8.41 -21.96
C GLY A 103 21.13 7.05 -21.35
N VAL A 104 20.27 6.40 -20.57
CA VAL A 104 20.54 5.08 -19.97
C VAL A 104 19.89 4.00 -20.84
N THR A 105 20.67 3.29 -21.65
CA THR A 105 20.24 2.07 -22.35
C THR A 105 19.99 0.94 -21.33
N GLU A 106 19.16 -0.07 -21.64
CA GLU A 106 18.86 -1.20 -20.73
C GLU A 106 20.13 -1.85 -20.14
N HIS A 107 21.24 -1.85 -20.87
CA HIS A 107 22.54 -2.36 -20.45
C HIS A 107 23.28 -1.52 -19.39
N THR A 108 22.96 -0.23 -19.25
CA THR A 108 23.57 0.64 -18.22
C THR A 108 22.83 0.58 -16.90
N PHE A 109 21.52 0.34 -16.94
CA PHE A 109 20.70 0.10 -15.77
C PHE A 109 21.07 -1.20 -15.04
N SER A 110 21.30 -2.29 -15.78
CA SER A 110 21.69 -3.58 -15.18
C SER A 110 23.05 -3.50 -14.48
N LYS A 111 24.02 -2.78 -15.04
CA LYS A 111 25.34 -2.56 -14.41
C LYS A 111 25.24 -1.74 -13.13
N TRP A 112 24.50 -0.63 -13.14
CA TRP A 112 24.29 0.18 -11.94
C TRP A 112 23.58 -0.63 -10.86
N TYR A 113 22.47 -1.30 -11.20
CA TYR A 113 21.70 -2.13 -10.28
C TYR A 113 22.49 -3.31 -9.70
N GLN A 114 23.35 -3.95 -10.50
CA GLN A 114 24.24 -5.03 -10.05
C GLN A 114 25.36 -4.53 -9.13
N GLY A 115 25.76 -3.26 -9.24
CA GLY A 115 26.73 -2.62 -8.35
C GLY A 115 26.19 -2.29 -6.95
N LEU A 116 24.87 -2.31 -6.75
CA LEU A 116 24.26 -2.08 -5.43
C LEU A 116 24.38 -3.32 -4.52
N SER A 117 24.63 -3.07 -3.24
CA SER A 117 24.55 -4.11 -2.21
C SER A 117 23.13 -4.70 -2.12
N VAL A 118 23.01 -5.90 -1.54
CA VAL A 118 21.70 -6.58 -1.38
C VAL A 118 20.71 -5.72 -0.57
N VAL A 119 21.21 -5.01 0.44
CA VAL A 119 20.40 -4.11 1.28
C VAL A 119 19.90 -2.92 0.48
N GLU A 120 20.77 -2.28 -0.30
CA GLU A 120 20.41 -1.13 -1.14
C GLU A 120 19.43 -1.53 -2.26
N ARG A 121 19.62 -2.70 -2.86
CA ARG A 121 18.67 -3.26 -3.84
C ARG A 121 17.29 -3.48 -3.23
N ASN A 122 17.23 -4.06 -2.03
CA ASN A 122 15.98 -4.27 -1.33
C ASN A 122 15.30 -2.95 -0.95
N ALA A 123 16.06 -1.97 -0.47
CA ALA A 123 15.55 -0.62 -0.18
C ALA A 123 15.00 0.06 -1.43
N LEU A 124 15.68 -0.06 -2.58
CA LEU A 124 15.23 0.48 -3.87
C LEU A 124 13.91 -0.17 -4.32
N ILE A 125 13.79 -1.50 -4.23
CA ILE A 125 12.55 -2.23 -4.57
C ILE A 125 11.40 -1.79 -3.67
N GLN A 126 11.65 -1.65 -2.36
CA GLN A 126 10.61 -1.25 -1.41
C GLN A 126 10.18 0.21 -1.63
N HIS A 127 11.13 1.12 -1.89
CA HIS A 127 10.86 2.50 -2.25
C HIS A 127 9.99 2.61 -3.52
N GLN A 128 10.27 1.78 -4.53
CA GLN A 128 9.43 1.67 -5.73
C GLN A 128 8.03 1.17 -5.42
N ARG A 129 7.91 0.12 -4.59
CA ARG A 129 6.62 -0.44 -4.17
C ARG A 129 5.80 0.47 -3.26
N SER A 130 6.40 1.43 -2.57
CA SER A 130 5.65 2.43 -1.81
C SER A 130 5.25 3.61 -2.69
N THR A 131 6.12 4.01 -3.62
CA THR A 131 5.89 5.17 -4.50
C THR A 131 5.14 4.84 -5.79
N TRP A 132 4.95 3.56 -6.16
CA TRP A 132 4.34 3.17 -7.44
C TRP A 132 2.95 3.78 -7.64
N TYR A 133 2.12 3.83 -6.59
CA TYR A 133 0.78 4.39 -6.69
C TYR A 133 0.82 5.90 -6.91
N SER A 134 1.70 6.62 -6.17
CA SER A 134 1.93 8.05 -6.37
C SER A 134 2.45 8.37 -7.77
N ASN A 135 3.36 7.53 -8.29
CA ASN A 135 3.90 7.64 -9.64
C ASN A 135 2.83 7.32 -10.71
N LEU A 136 1.98 6.32 -10.47
CA LEU A 136 0.87 5.95 -11.36
C LEU A 136 -0.14 7.11 -11.47
N VAL A 137 -0.57 7.65 -10.33
CA VAL A 137 -1.54 8.76 -10.25
C VAL A 137 -0.95 10.08 -10.77
N GLY A 138 0.36 10.28 -10.61
CA GLY A 138 1.09 11.43 -11.15
C GLY A 138 1.25 11.43 -12.68
N THR A 139 1.10 10.26 -13.33
CA THR A 139 1.10 10.21 -14.79
C THR A 139 -0.18 10.82 -15.36
N LYS A 140 -0.05 11.63 -16.42
CA LYS A 140 -1.18 12.30 -17.10
C LYS A 140 -2.30 11.34 -17.57
N ARG A 141 -2.05 10.03 -17.60
CA ARG A 141 -2.98 8.98 -18.03
C ARG A 141 -3.96 8.54 -16.94
N PHE A 142 -3.62 8.70 -15.66
CA PHE A 142 -4.46 8.28 -14.51
C PHE A 142 -4.75 9.41 -13.53
N ALA A 143 -4.35 10.65 -13.85
CA ALA A 143 -4.76 11.81 -13.10
C ALA A 143 -6.28 11.96 -13.22
N GLY A 144 -7.00 11.57 -12.17
CA GLY A 144 -8.38 11.98 -11.97
C GLY A 144 -8.50 13.51 -12.00
N PRO A 145 -9.72 14.07 -12.05
CA PRO A 145 -9.92 15.51 -12.02
C PRO A 145 -9.15 16.10 -10.83
N LYS A 146 -8.17 16.95 -11.13
CA LYS A 146 -7.38 17.63 -10.10
C LYS A 146 -8.35 18.44 -9.27
N TYR A 147 -8.45 18.14 -7.98
CA TYR A 147 -9.19 18.97 -7.05
C TYR A 147 -8.55 20.36 -7.05
N GLN A 148 -9.28 21.34 -7.59
CA GLN A 148 -8.91 22.74 -7.55
C GLN A 148 -9.61 23.34 -6.34
N PRO A 149 -8.89 23.72 -5.27
CA PRO A 149 -9.51 24.32 -4.10
C PRO A 149 -10.23 25.60 -4.50
N SER A 150 -11.42 25.80 -3.94
CA SER A 150 -12.18 27.02 -4.13
C SER A 150 -11.41 28.24 -3.60
N LYS A 151 -11.70 29.44 -4.13
CA LYS A 151 -11.09 30.69 -3.62
C LYS A 151 -11.27 30.85 -2.10
N LYS A 152 -12.37 30.34 -1.55
CA LYS A 152 -12.67 30.37 -0.12
C LYS A 152 -11.73 29.47 0.69
N GLU A 153 -11.42 28.27 0.19
CA GLU A 153 -10.49 27.33 0.84
C GLU A 153 -9.03 27.82 0.76
N LEU A 154 -8.64 28.44 -0.36
CA LEU A 154 -7.33 29.09 -0.49
C LEU A 154 -7.17 30.25 0.50
N ALA A 155 -8.21 31.07 0.66
CA ALA A 155 -8.22 32.15 1.65
C ALA A 155 -8.16 31.62 3.08
N ALA A 156 -8.88 30.54 3.39
CA ALA A 156 -8.85 29.90 4.71
C ALA A 156 -7.45 29.35 5.05
N ARG A 157 -6.80 28.64 4.12
CA ARG A 157 -5.43 28.13 4.30
C ARG A 157 -4.40 29.25 4.45
N ALA A 158 -4.56 30.34 3.70
CA ALA A 158 -3.68 31.50 3.82
C ALA A 158 -3.85 32.22 5.17
N ALA A 159 -5.08 32.25 5.72
CA ALA A 159 -5.36 32.80 7.03
C ALA A 159 -4.77 31.92 8.15
N GLU A 160 -4.92 30.60 8.05
CA GLU A 160 -4.30 29.64 8.98
C GLU A 160 -2.77 29.74 8.96
N ALA A 161 -2.15 29.82 7.78
CA ALA A 161 -0.70 30.00 7.66
C ALA A 161 -0.21 31.31 8.30
N LYS A 162 -0.94 32.42 8.10
CA LYS A 162 -0.65 33.70 8.77
C LYS A 162 -0.86 33.63 10.29
N ALA A 163 -1.80 32.83 10.78
CA ALA A 163 -2.02 32.65 12.21
C ALA A 163 -0.87 31.87 12.84
N LEU A 164 -0.41 30.79 12.20
CA LEU A 164 0.75 30.03 12.65
C LEU A 164 2.03 30.86 12.65
N GLU A 165 2.25 31.69 11.62
CA GLU A 165 3.41 32.59 11.59
C GLU A 165 3.38 33.62 12.73
N ARG A 166 2.20 34.12 13.10
CA ARG A 166 2.05 35.03 14.25
C ARG A 166 2.32 34.32 15.58
N GLU A 167 1.83 33.10 15.75
CA GLU A 167 2.12 32.30 16.94
C GLU A 167 3.62 31.97 17.05
N GLN A 168 4.27 31.63 15.93
CA GLN A 168 5.71 31.38 15.91
C GLN A 168 6.50 32.63 16.33
N ARG A 169 6.13 33.82 15.82
CA ARG A 169 6.77 35.09 16.20
C ARG A 169 6.57 35.45 17.67
N LYS A 170 5.43 35.10 18.28
CA LYS A 170 5.20 35.30 19.72
C LYS A 170 6.12 34.41 20.54
N ILE A 171 6.22 33.12 20.17
CA ILE A 171 7.12 32.16 20.82
C ILE A 171 8.56 32.66 20.73
N ASP A 172 9.00 33.11 19.56
CA ASP A 172 10.37 33.63 19.38
C ASP A 172 10.62 34.91 20.20
N ALA A 173 9.62 35.81 20.31
CA ALA A 173 9.71 37.01 21.14
C ALA A 173 9.79 36.69 22.65
N ASP A 174 8.98 35.75 23.13
CA ASP A 174 9.00 35.32 24.53
C ASP A 174 10.34 34.65 24.89
N VAL A 175 10.93 33.89 23.97
CA VAL A 175 12.28 33.33 24.13
C VAL A 175 13.32 34.45 24.29
N THR A 176 13.28 35.50 23.46
CA THR A 176 14.26 36.61 23.54
C THR A 176 14.19 37.42 24.85
N ASN A 177 12.99 37.57 25.43
CA ASN A 177 12.82 38.32 26.68
C ASN A 177 13.36 37.54 27.90
N ASN A 178 13.24 36.21 27.92
CA ASN A 178 13.71 35.37 29.02
C ASN A 178 15.24 35.23 29.07
N THR A 179 15.95 35.36 27.94
CA THR A 179 17.42 35.27 27.90
C THR A 179 18.11 36.51 28.47
N THR A 180 17.43 37.66 28.49
CA THR A 180 18.02 38.94 28.91
C THR A 180 18.09 39.10 30.44
N THR A 181 17.33 38.29 31.21
CA THR A 181 17.26 38.40 32.69
C THR A 181 18.32 37.57 33.42
N THR A 182 19.08 36.71 32.73
CA THR A 182 19.98 35.71 33.37
C THR A 182 21.47 35.98 33.13
N THR A 183 21.95 37.22 33.24
CA THR A 183 23.40 37.49 33.40
C THR A 183 23.63 38.78 34.18
N ARG A 184 23.59 38.70 35.51
CA ARG A 184 24.26 39.68 36.39
C ARG A 184 25.10 38.91 37.40
N PRO A 185 26.40 38.66 37.14
CA PRO A 185 27.28 38.12 38.17
C PRO A 185 27.47 39.20 39.24
N THR A 186 27.10 38.89 40.48
CA THR A 186 27.49 39.66 41.66
C THR A 186 28.99 39.55 41.88
N VAL A 187 29.59 40.71 42.16
CA VAL A 187 30.99 40.96 42.52
C VAL A 187 31.40 40.20 43.76
#